data_AF-A0A1D2MDF8-F1
#
_entry.id   AF-A0A1D2MDF8-F1
#
_cell.length_a   1.000
_cell.length_b   1.000
_cell.length_c   1.000
_cell.angle_alpha   90.00
_cell.angle_beta   90.00
_cell.angle_gamma   90.00
#
_symmetry.space_group_name_H-M   'P 1'
#
loop_
_entity.id
_entity.type
_entity.pdbx_description
1 polymer ?
#
loop_
_entity_poly.entity_id
_entity_poly.type
_entity_poly.pdbx_seq_one_letter_code
_entity_poly.pdbx_strand_id
1 'polypeptide(L)'
;MPVVGDKLNQVYQSCKTTLENVFNGYCLPDPYFSTKVKEIIEKFMKALRDPTLPLLELQEVISSISGRIPASVEKKIRKLMTLYASNITSVLAQFPSQQIASVIDSHAATLQKRADRDVFFLTTQGIVQLVQRYRNGIRGRMRVLFRSFSEYILALKPNSNMTSASKP
;
A
#
# COMPACT_ATOMS: atom_id res chain seq x y z
N MET A 1 13.00 -23.42 6.15
CA MET A 1 12.95 -21.95 5.95
C MET A 1 11.54 -21.59 5.48
N PRO A 2 10.83 -20.64 6.09
CA PRO A 2 9.51 -20.27 5.60
C PRO A 2 9.66 -19.54 4.26
N VAL A 3 8.96 -20.03 3.25
CA VAL A 3 8.95 -19.52 1.88
C VAL A 3 8.36 -18.11 1.89
N VAL A 4 9.20 -17.12 1.63
CA VAL A 4 8.78 -15.75 1.26
C VAL A 4 8.15 -15.86 -0.14
N GLY A 5 6.87 -15.49 -0.31
CA GLY A 5 6.39 -15.32 -1.70
C GLY A 5 4.90 -15.36 -2.03
N ASP A 6 3.99 -15.93 -1.23
CA ASP A 6 2.61 -16.18 -1.73
C ASP A 6 1.51 -15.27 -1.18
N LYS A 7 1.80 -14.43 -0.18
CA LYS A 7 0.78 -13.55 0.39
C LYS A 7 0.60 -12.30 -0.47
N LEU A 8 -0.65 -11.95 -0.75
CA LEU A 8 -1.04 -10.83 -1.63
C LEU A 8 -0.36 -9.49 -1.28
N ASN A 9 -0.18 -9.18 0.01
CA ASN A 9 0.55 -8.01 0.48
C ASN A 9 2.04 -8.04 0.09
N GLN A 10 2.68 -9.20 0.13
CA GLN A 10 4.08 -9.36 -0.28
C GLN A 10 4.23 -9.18 -1.80
N VAL A 11 3.31 -9.76 -2.58
CA VAL A 11 3.25 -9.55 -4.04
C VAL A 11 3.07 -8.06 -4.35
N TYR A 12 2.15 -7.38 -3.66
CA TYR A 12 1.94 -5.94 -3.80
C TYR A 12 3.22 -5.14 -3.51
N GLN A 13 3.90 -5.39 -2.39
CA GLN A 13 5.12 -4.67 -2.00
C GLN A 13 6.29 -4.96 -2.96
N SER A 14 6.43 -6.20 -3.42
CA SER A 14 7.45 -6.58 -4.40
C SER A 14 7.23 -5.89 -5.75
N CYS A 15 6.00 -5.89 -6.25
CA CYS A 15 5.64 -5.17 -7.47
C CYS A 15 5.87 -3.66 -7.30
N LYS A 16 5.46 -3.06 -6.18
CA LYS A 16 5.68 -1.65 -5.88
C LYS A 16 7.16 -1.27 -5.93
N THR A 17 7.99 -2.01 -5.21
CA THR A 17 9.44 -1.80 -5.13
C THR A 17 10.09 -1.93 -6.51
N THR A 18 9.68 -2.94 -7.28
CA THR A 18 10.21 -3.14 -8.64
C THR A 18 9.84 -1.98 -9.56
N LEU A 19 8.60 -1.48 -9.49
CA LEU A 19 8.16 -0.34 -10.28
C LEU A 19 8.87 0.96 -9.85
N GLU A 20 9.09 1.17 -8.55
CA GLU A 20 9.89 2.29 -8.03
C GLU A 20 11.33 2.24 -8.54
N ASN A 21 11.96 1.05 -8.56
CA ASN A 21 13.29 0.88 -9.13
C ASN A 21 13.33 1.19 -10.63
N VAL A 22 12.33 0.71 -11.38
CA VAL A 22 12.17 1.04 -12.81
C VAL A 22 12.01 2.54 -13.01
N PHE A 23 11.18 3.22 -12.22
CA PHE A 23 11.02 4.68 -12.27
C PHE A 23 12.30 5.44 -11.93
N ASN A 24 13.15 4.88 -11.08
CA ASN A 24 14.47 5.43 -10.74
C ASN A 24 15.55 5.11 -11.80
N GLY A 25 15.18 4.48 -12.93
CA GLY A 25 16.08 4.19 -14.04
C GLY A 25 16.77 2.82 -13.98
N TYR A 26 16.46 1.99 -12.97
CA TYR A 26 16.97 0.62 -12.89
C TYR A 26 16.12 -0.31 -13.76
N CYS A 27 16.45 -0.35 -15.05
CA CYS A 27 15.68 -1.07 -16.06
C CYS A 27 16.48 -2.24 -16.66
N LEU A 28 15.77 -3.30 -17.02
CA LEU A 28 16.35 -4.36 -17.87
C LEU A 28 16.60 -3.79 -19.28
N PRO A 29 17.58 -4.31 -20.03
CA PRO A 29 17.76 -3.95 -21.43
C PRO A 29 16.57 -4.42 -22.29
N ASP A 30 16.29 -3.67 -23.36
CA ASP A 30 15.35 -4.10 -24.39
C ASP A 30 15.77 -5.44 -25.02
N PRO A 31 14.83 -6.31 -25.42
CA PRO A 31 13.37 -6.09 -25.51
C PRO A 31 12.57 -6.54 -24.26
N TYR A 32 13.23 -7.05 -23.23
CA TYR A 32 12.57 -7.71 -22.09
C TYR A 32 11.88 -6.73 -21.14
N PHE A 33 12.32 -5.47 -21.16
CA PHE A 33 11.82 -4.42 -20.29
C PHE A 33 10.31 -4.21 -20.44
N SER A 34 9.85 -3.97 -21.66
CA SER A 34 8.44 -3.63 -21.93
C SER A 34 7.48 -4.75 -21.54
N THR A 35 7.82 -6.00 -21.82
CA THR A 35 6.99 -7.17 -21.48
C THR A 35 6.93 -7.38 -19.97
N LYS A 36 8.09 -7.33 -19.30
CA LYS A 36 8.18 -7.55 -17.85
C LYS A 36 7.47 -6.45 -17.06
N VAL A 37 7.59 -5.19 -17.47
CA VAL A 37 6.88 -4.07 -16.83
C VAL A 37 5.37 -4.22 -16.97
N LYS A 38 4.85 -4.62 -18.15
CA LYS A 38 3.42 -4.87 -18.34
C LYS A 38 2.89 -5.95 -17.38
N GLU A 39 3.57 -7.08 -17.27
CA GLU A 39 3.19 -8.15 -16.35
C GLU A 39 3.18 -7.70 -14.88
N ILE A 40 4.20 -6.92 -14.48
CA ILE A 40 4.29 -6.40 -13.11
C ILE A 40 3.14 -5.42 -12.84
N ILE A 41 2.81 -4.54 -13.79
CA ILE A 41 1.68 -3.62 -13.67
C ILE A 41 0.36 -4.38 -13.58
N GLU A 42 0.14 -5.40 -14.40
CA GLU A 42 -1.08 -6.22 -14.34
C GLU A 42 -1.24 -6.91 -12.99
N LYS A 43 -0.16 -7.54 -12.49
CA LYS A 43 -0.14 -8.17 -11.15
C LYS A 43 -0.40 -7.15 -10.06
N PHE A 44 0.22 -5.97 -10.14
CA PHE A 44 0.03 -4.88 -9.19
C PHE A 44 -1.41 -4.35 -9.19
N MET A 45 -1.99 -4.17 -10.37
CA MET A 45 -3.38 -3.71 -10.55
C MET A 45 -4.40 -4.76 -10.11
N LYS A 46 -4.07 -6.06 -10.23
CA LYS A 46 -4.89 -7.15 -9.69
C LYS A 46 -4.84 -7.15 -8.16
N ALA A 47 -3.65 -7.04 -7.58
CA ALA A 47 -3.49 -6.98 -6.13
C ALA A 47 -4.18 -5.76 -5.50
N LEU A 48 -4.08 -4.59 -6.14
CA LEU A 48 -4.78 -3.38 -5.70
C LEU A 48 -6.29 -3.50 -5.73
N ARG A 49 -6.87 -4.29 -6.64
CA ARG A 49 -8.33 -4.44 -6.73
C ARG A 49 -8.91 -5.35 -5.66
N ASP A 50 -8.09 -6.15 -5.01
CA ASP A 50 -8.53 -7.13 -4.03
C ASP A 50 -8.84 -6.43 -2.68
N PRO A 51 -10.08 -6.54 -2.18
CA PRO A 51 -10.48 -5.92 -0.91
C PRO A 51 -9.78 -6.51 0.32
N THR A 52 -9.13 -7.68 0.20
CA THR A 52 -8.37 -8.31 1.29
C THR A 52 -7.01 -7.68 1.52
N LEU A 53 -6.43 -6.99 0.53
CA LEU A 53 -5.12 -6.36 0.63
C LEU A 53 -4.94 -5.48 1.89
N PRO A 54 -5.83 -4.52 2.22
CA PRO A 54 -5.71 -3.72 3.45
C PRO A 54 -5.72 -4.54 4.72
N LEU A 55 -6.50 -5.63 4.75
CA LEU A 55 -6.58 -6.53 5.91
C LEU A 55 -5.25 -7.24 6.12
N LEU A 56 -4.63 -7.72 5.04
CA LEU A 56 -3.34 -8.41 5.07
C LEU A 56 -2.20 -7.47 5.46
N GLU A 57 -2.14 -6.26 4.88
CA GLU A 57 -1.14 -5.25 5.29
C GLU A 57 -1.29 -4.89 6.78
N LEU A 58 -2.53 -4.73 7.27
CA LEU A 58 -2.76 -4.39 8.68
C LEU A 58 -2.40 -5.55 9.62
N GLN A 59 -2.70 -6.80 9.22
CA GLN A 59 -2.36 -7.98 10.01
C GLN A 59 -0.84 -8.13 10.18
N GLU A 60 -0.07 -7.85 9.14
CA GLU A 60 1.40 -7.87 9.20
C GLU A 60 1.93 -6.79 10.16
N VAL A 61 1.45 -5.54 10.02
CA VAL A 61 1.86 -4.44 10.88
C VAL A 61 1.50 -4.71 12.35
N ILE A 62 0.27 -5.14 12.65
CA ILE A 62 -0.15 -5.45 14.03
C ILE A 62 0.68 -6.59 14.62
N SER A 63 0.93 -7.65 13.85
CA SER A 63 1.75 -8.78 14.32
C SER A 63 3.17 -8.32 14.68
N SER A 64 3.73 -7.37 13.94
CA SER A 64 5.09 -6.86 14.18
C SER A 64 5.24 -6.02 15.46
N ILE A 65 4.13 -5.44 15.96
CA ILE A 65 4.12 -4.59 17.16
C ILE A 65 3.30 -5.17 18.32
N SER A 66 2.79 -6.40 18.18
CA SER A 66 1.98 -7.04 19.21
C SER A 66 2.75 -7.17 20.52
N GLY A 67 2.06 -6.92 21.64
CA GLY A 67 2.68 -6.87 22.97
C GLY A 67 3.43 -5.57 23.29
N ARG A 68 3.65 -4.67 22.32
CA ARG A 68 4.26 -3.33 22.54
C ARG A 68 3.22 -2.21 22.61
N ILE A 69 1.96 -2.52 22.34
CA ILE A 69 0.83 -1.60 22.48
C ILE A 69 -0.15 -2.14 23.54
N PRO A 70 -0.97 -1.29 24.17
CA PRO A 70 -1.96 -1.74 25.14
C PRO A 70 -2.93 -2.75 24.53
N ALA A 71 -3.20 -3.83 25.26
CA ALA A 71 -4.08 -4.91 24.81
C ALA A 71 -5.50 -4.42 24.45
N SER A 72 -5.98 -3.36 25.09
CA SER A 72 -7.29 -2.75 24.79
C SER A 72 -7.34 -2.11 23.40
N VAL A 73 -6.24 -1.46 22.97
CA VAL A 73 -6.08 -0.86 21.63
C VAL A 73 -6.03 -1.99 20.60
N GLU A 74 -5.17 -2.98 20.81
CA GLU A 74 -5.02 -4.12 19.90
C GLU A 74 -6.34 -4.87 19.71
N LYS A 75 -7.07 -5.16 20.81
CA LYS A 75 -8.36 -5.85 20.77
C LYS A 75 -9.42 -5.07 19.97
N LYS A 76 -9.48 -3.75 20.13
CA LYS A 76 -10.40 -2.88 19.36
C LYS A 76 -10.08 -2.91 17.86
N ILE A 77 -8.81 -2.80 17.49
CA ILE A 77 -8.39 -2.85 16.09
C ILE A 77 -8.67 -4.22 15.48
N ARG A 78 -8.34 -5.32 16.18
CA ARG A 78 -8.64 -6.69 15.72
C ARG A 78 -10.13 -6.92 15.52
N LYS A 79 -10.99 -6.36 16.38
CA LYS A 79 -12.46 -6.43 16.21
C LYS A 79 -12.91 -5.75 14.91
N LEU A 80 -12.37 -4.57 14.59
CA LEU A 80 -12.66 -3.87 13.33
C LEU A 80 -12.21 -4.68 12.11
N MET A 81 -11.05 -5.35 12.20
CA MET A 81 -10.57 -6.27 11.17
C MET A 81 -11.50 -7.45 10.95
N THR A 82 -11.95 -8.11 12.02
CA THR A 82 -12.90 -9.22 11.92
C THR A 82 -14.22 -8.79 11.31
N LEU A 83 -14.75 -7.63 11.71
CA LEU A 83 -15.98 -7.07 11.15
C LEU A 83 -15.83 -6.72 9.67
N TYR A 84 -14.67 -6.19 9.26
CA TYR A 84 -14.41 -5.92 7.85
C TYR A 84 -14.31 -7.23 7.05
N ALA A 85 -13.58 -8.22 7.56
CA ALA A 85 -13.41 -9.53 6.93
C ALA A 85 -14.75 -10.25 6.73
N SER A 86 -15.66 -10.21 7.71
CA SER A 86 -16.98 -10.84 7.59
C SER A 86 -17.88 -10.18 6.55
N ASN A 87 -17.64 -8.91 6.22
CA ASN A 87 -18.44 -8.14 5.26
C ASN A 87 -17.72 -7.92 3.92
N ILE A 88 -16.57 -8.55 3.70
CA ILE A 88 -15.65 -8.19 2.61
C ILE A 88 -16.21 -8.37 1.20
N THR A 89 -17.20 -9.26 1.03
CA THR A 89 -17.91 -9.48 -0.25
C THR A 89 -18.96 -8.41 -0.55
N SER A 90 -19.31 -7.58 0.44
CA SER A 90 -20.26 -6.49 0.25
C SER A 90 -19.64 -5.38 -0.58
N VAL A 91 -20.34 -4.94 -1.64
CA VAL A 91 -19.91 -3.81 -2.48
C VAL A 91 -19.76 -2.50 -1.69
N LEU A 92 -20.43 -2.41 -0.53
CA LEU A 92 -20.40 -1.27 0.38
C LEU A 92 -19.31 -1.38 1.45
N ALA A 93 -18.65 -2.54 1.59
CA ALA A 93 -17.62 -2.72 2.61
C ALA A 93 -16.41 -1.82 2.31
N GLN A 94 -16.21 -0.84 3.20
CA GLN A 94 -15.05 0.02 3.18
C GLN A 94 -14.11 -0.39 4.31
N PHE A 95 -12.81 -0.38 4.01
CA PHE A 95 -11.81 -0.61 5.03
C PHE A 95 -11.95 0.47 6.13
N PRO A 96 -12.07 0.09 7.42
CA PRO A 96 -12.44 1.01 8.51
C PRO A 96 -11.26 1.87 8.97
N SER A 97 -10.56 2.54 8.04
CA SER A 97 -9.36 3.34 8.28
C SER A 97 -9.56 4.42 9.34
N GLN A 98 -10.65 5.18 9.26
CA GLN A 98 -10.98 6.25 10.21
C GLN A 98 -11.27 5.71 11.61
N GLN A 99 -11.98 4.59 11.71
CA GLN A 99 -12.30 3.98 13.00
C GLN A 99 -11.03 3.45 13.68
N ILE A 100 -10.11 2.86 12.92
CA ILE A 100 -8.82 2.41 13.42
C ILE A 100 -7.97 3.60 13.90
N ALA A 101 -7.89 4.68 13.11
CA ALA A 101 -7.19 5.91 13.50
C ALA A 101 -7.76 6.47 14.81
N SER A 102 -9.08 6.57 14.92
CA SER A 102 -9.77 7.05 16.12
C SER A 102 -9.45 6.21 17.36
N VAL A 103 -9.30 4.88 17.23
CA VAL A 103 -8.88 4.02 18.36
C VAL A 103 -7.49 4.39 18.86
N ILE A 104 -6.55 4.69 17.96
CA ILE A 104 -5.18 5.12 18.29
C ILE A 104 -5.21 6.51 18.94
N ASP A 105 -5.86 7.47 18.29
CA ASP A 105 -5.94 8.86 18.76
C ASP A 105 -6.60 8.97 20.13
N SER A 106 -7.69 8.21 20.35
CA SER A 106 -8.39 8.17 21.63
C SER A 106 -7.50 7.64 22.75
N HIS A 107 -6.66 6.62 22.48
CA HIS A 107 -5.72 6.13 23.49
C HIS A 107 -4.59 7.13 23.73
N ALA A 108 -4.02 7.71 22.67
CA ALA A 108 -2.98 8.73 22.80
C ALA A 108 -3.45 9.93 23.64
N ALA A 109 -4.72 10.33 23.52
CA ALA A 109 -5.32 11.41 24.31
C ALA A 109 -5.42 11.09 25.83
N THR A 110 -5.46 9.81 26.21
CA THR A 110 -5.47 9.40 27.63
C THR A 110 -4.09 9.43 28.29
N LEU A 111 -3.01 9.41 27.49
CA LEU A 111 -1.65 9.46 28.01
C LEU A 111 -1.34 10.89 28.46
N GLN A 112 -0.96 11.08 29.73
CA GLN A 112 -0.66 12.41 30.26
C GLN A 112 0.82 12.81 30.05
N LYS A 113 1.73 11.84 30.13
CA LYS A 113 3.16 12.09 29.97
C LYS A 113 3.54 12.17 28.49
N ARG A 114 4.32 13.19 28.14
CA ARG A 114 4.82 13.37 26.77
C ARG A 114 5.65 12.17 26.29
N ALA A 115 6.55 11.65 27.14
CA ALA A 115 7.38 10.49 26.80
C ALA A 115 6.55 9.25 26.44
N ASP A 116 5.48 8.97 27.19
CA ASP A 116 4.60 7.83 26.93
C ASP A 116 3.85 7.99 25.60
N ARG A 117 3.42 9.22 25.27
CA ARG A 117 2.81 9.54 23.97
C ARG A 117 3.80 9.31 22.83
N ASP A 118 5.02 9.81 22.97
CA ASP A 118 6.05 9.68 21.92
C ASP A 118 6.36 8.21 21.64
N VAL A 119 6.53 7.39 22.68
CA VAL A 119 6.74 5.94 22.55
C VAL A 119 5.53 5.26 21.87
N PHE A 120 4.31 5.63 22.27
CA PHE A 120 3.09 5.07 21.67
C PHE A 120 2.95 5.45 20.19
N PHE A 121 3.24 6.70 19.82
CA PHE A 121 3.20 7.16 18.43
C PHE A 121 4.26 6.49 17.57
N LEU A 122 5.50 6.38 18.04
CA LEU A 122 6.56 5.64 17.35
C LEU A 122 6.16 4.18 17.11
N THR A 123 5.59 3.53 18.13
CA THR A 123 5.18 2.12 18.04
C THR A 123 4.00 1.93 17.07
N THR A 124 3.05 2.87 17.04
CA THR A 124 1.84 2.78 16.21
C THR A 124 1.98 3.43 14.83
N GLN A 125 3.12 4.05 14.52
CA GLN A 125 3.37 4.79 13.28
C GLN A 125 3.04 3.96 12.02
N GLY A 126 3.44 2.69 11.98
CA GLY A 126 3.16 1.82 10.84
C GLY A 126 1.65 1.65 10.58
N ILE A 127 0.84 1.56 11.64
CA ILE A 127 -0.62 1.48 11.51
C ILE A 127 -1.17 2.81 11.02
N VAL A 128 -0.73 3.93 11.61
CA VAL A 128 -1.18 5.28 11.25
C VAL A 128 -0.92 5.57 9.76
N GLN A 129 0.29 5.26 9.28
CA GLN A 129 0.63 5.41 7.87
C GLN A 129 -0.25 4.55 6.96
N LEU A 130 -0.53 3.31 7.37
CA LEU A 130 -1.37 2.39 6.62
C LEU A 130 -2.83 2.90 6.51
N VAL A 131 -3.43 3.34 7.61
CA VAL A 131 -4.82 3.81 7.61
C VAL A 131 -4.96 5.13 6.86
N GLN A 132 -3.99 6.03 6.95
CA GLN A 132 -3.95 7.24 6.12
C GLN A 132 -3.88 6.89 4.63
N ARG A 133 -3.06 5.90 4.27
CA ARG A 133 -2.96 5.39 2.89
C ARG A 133 -4.27 4.79 2.36
N TYR A 134 -5.16 4.31 3.23
CA TYR A 134 -6.49 3.79 2.88
C TYR A 134 -7.64 4.77 3.16
N ARG A 135 -7.38 6.04 3.50
CA ARG A 135 -8.42 7.02 3.86
C ARG A 135 -9.45 7.25 2.76
N ASN A 136 -9.02 7.24 1.49
CA ASN A 136 -9.88 7.39 0.30
C ASN A 136 -10.30 6.05 -0.31
N GLY A 137 -10.17 4.96 0.45
CA GLY A 137 -10.44 3.61 0.00
C GLY A 137 -9.47 3.12 -1.08
N ILE A 138 -9.70 1.88 -1.50
CA ILE A 138 -8.89 1.18 -2.51
C ILE A 138 -8.98 1.87 -3.89
N ARG A 139 -10.18 2.35 -4.24
CA ARG A 139 -10.45 3.05 -5.52
C ARG A 139 -9.69 4.38 -5.64
N GLY A 140 -9.53 5.11 -4.54
CA GLY A 140 -8.74 6.34 -4.51
C GLY A 140 -7.26 6.08 -4.85
N ARG A 141 -6.68 5.00 -4.33
CA ARG A 141 -5.29 4.61 -4.66
C ARG A 141 -5.11 4.25 -6.12
N MET A 142 -6.04 3.46 -6.66
CA MET A 142 -5.95 3.02 -8.06
C MET A 142 -5.89 4.22 -9.01
N ARG A 143 -6.62 5.30 -8.70
CA ARG A 143 -6.61 6.54 -9.48
C ARG A 143 -5.27 7.29 -9.39
N VAL A 144 -4.67 7.38 -8.20
CA VAL A 144 -3.37 8.06 -8.00
C VAL A 144 -2.25 7.29 -8.68
N LEU A 145 -2.20 5.97 -8.49
CA LEU A 145 -1.18 5.12 -9.11
C LEU A 145 -1.33 5.13 -10.63
N PHE A 146 -2.55 4.98 -11.17
CA PHE A 146 -2.78 5.07 -12.61
C PHE A 146 -2.30 6.40 -13.20
N ARG A 147 -2.49 7.53 -12.49
CA ARG A 147 -1.99 8.83 -12.93
C ARG A 147 -0.46 8.85 -13.02
N SER A 148 0.23 8.42 -11.97
CA SER A 148 1.70 8.33 -11.96
C SER A 148 2.24 7.37 -13.04
N PHE A 149 1.55 6.25 -13.28
CA PHE A 149 1.92 5.31 -14.35
C PHE A 149 1.68 5.87 -15.76
N SER A 150 0.55 6.55 -15.98
CA SER A 150 0.26 7.17 -17.27
C SER A 150 1.29 8.24 -17.61
N GLU A 151 1.72 9.03 -16.63
CA GLU A 151 2.77 10.04 -16.80
C GLU A 151 4.11 9.39 -17.17
N TYR A 152 4.51 8.29 -16.52
CA TYR A 152 5.73 7.58 -16.86
C TYR A 152 5.70 6.90 -18.23
N ILE A 153 4.59 6.25 -18.61
CA ILE A 153 4.47 5.64 -19.94
C ILE A 153 4.49 6.71 -21.04
N LEU A 154 3.95 7.90 -20.79
CA LEU A 154 4.09 9.03 -21.70
C LEU A 154 5.54 9.53 -21.78
N ALA A 155 6.27 9.58 -20.67
CA ALA A 155 7.68 9.94 -20.63
C ALA A 155 8.60 8.92 -21.34
N LEU A 156 8.21 7.63 -21.35
CA LEU A 156 8.91 6.57 -22.08
C LEU A 156 8.57 6.52 -23.58
N LYS A 157 7.57 7.27 -24.06
CA LYS A 157 7.37 7.36 -25.51
C LYS A 157 8.58 8.09 -26.10
N PRO A 158 9.35 7.46 -27.00
CA PRO A 158 10.41 8.17 -27.70
C PRO A 158 9.79 9.36 -28.41
N ASN A 159 10.42 10.51 -28.27
CA ASN A 159 10.02 11.75 -28.91
C ASN A 159 10.12 11.53 -30.44
N SER A 160 9.00 11.19 -31.09
CA SER A 160 8.94 10.89 -32.53
C SER A 160 9.23 12.11 -33.43
N ASN A 161 9.70 13.22 -32.88
CA ASN A 161 9.93 14.48 -33.58
C ASN A 161 11.42 14.81 -33.78
N MET A 162 12.25 13.83 -34.13
CA MET A 162 13.60 14.07 -34.68
C MET A 162 13.90 13.13 -35.84
N THR A 163 13.05 13.14 -36.87
CA THR A 163 13.39 12.61 -38.21
C THR A 163 12.85 13.53 -39.31
N SER A 164 13.26 14.80 -39.33
CA SER A 164 13.06 15.66 -40.50
C SER A 164 14.10 16.78 -40.58
N ALA A 165 15.36 16.43 -40.79
CA ALA A 165 16.34 17.37 -41.38
C ALA A 165 17.54 16.58 -41.88
N SER A 166 17.43 16.04 -43.09
CA SER A 166 18.54 15.79 -44.03
C SER A 166 17.94 15.09 -45.25
N LYS A 167 17.38 15.86 -46.18
CA LYS A 167 17.31 15.43 -47.58
C LYS A 167 18.45 16.16 -48.32
N PRO A 168 19.18 15.46 -49.19
CA PRO A 168 20.33 16.01 -49.91
C PRO A 168 19.91 17.11 -50.89
#